data_AF-A0A4Q2RIV3-F1
#
_entry.id   AF-A0A4Q2RIV3-F1
#
_cell.length_a   1.000
_cell.length_b   1.000
_cell.length_c   1.000
_cell.angle_alpha   90.00
_cell.angle_beta   90.00
_cell.angle_gamma   90.00
#
_symmetry.space_group_name_H-M   'P 1'
#
loop_
_entity.id
_entity.type
_entity.pdbx_description
1 polymer ?
#
loop_
_entity_poly.entity_id
_entity_poly.type
_entity_poly.pdbx_seq_one_letter_code
_entity_poly.pdbx_strand_id
1 'polypeptide(L)'
;MFQSFMRSLGHPVEVHYEFDPSTSQPGSDDVLVAPSRGGWVYLRPHYVVPPDALAVEMTQRLGTLASAIMIYEDVLWTHHLVDRGTELDRHVNLPGYFGPGEYDDSWIGDPDVVARSVGVNRAEIAPYFQQVSVRRARSRLLPPPKAHQDDTHALVDGWVVTELWRRMGIHWPGATDTLVRVPLGSEGTEVLSAWARS
;
A
#
# COMPACT_ATOMS: atom_id res chain seq x y z
N MET A 1 -10.69 14.92 -5.11
CA MET A 1 -10.29 14.55 -3.74
C MET A 1 -8.89 13.93 -3.71
N PHE A 2 -8.62 12.84 -4.45
CA PHE A 2 -7.27 12.24 -4.57
C PHE A 2 -6.19 13.21 -5.08
N GLN A 3 -6.44 13.97 -6.15
CA GLN A 3 -5.48 14.98 -6.62
C GLN A 3 -5.22 16.11 -5.61
N SER A 4 -6.24 16.51 -4.83
CA SER A 4 -6.07 17.51 -3.77
C SER A 4 -5.26 16.94 -2.60
N PHE A 5 -5.47 15.67 -2.25
CA PHE A 5 -4.67 14.95 -1.26
C PHE A 5 -3.20 14.84 -1.70
N MET A 6 -2.93 14.39 -2.93
CA MET A 6 -1.56 14.33 -3.47
C MET A 6 -0.89 15.72 -3.55
N ARG A 7 -1.64 16.76 -3.97
CA ARG A 7 -1.13 18.15 -4.03
C ARG A 7 -0.89 18.78 -2.65
N SER A 8 -1.74 18.50 -1.64
CA SER A 8 -1.53 19.02 -0.28
C SER A 8 -0.27 18.47 0.39
N LEU A 9 0.31 17.41 -0.17
CA LEU A 9 1.42 16.65 0.39
C LEU A 9 2.76 16.92 -0.32
N GLY A 10 2.82 17.92 -1.22
CA GLY A 10 4.09 18.38 -1.82
C GLY A 10 4.67 17.51 -2.94
N HIS A 11 3.96 16.45 -3.34
CA HIS A 11 4.35 15.58 -4.45
C HIS A 11 3.42 15.82 -5.65
N PRO A 12 3.86 16.56 -6.69
CA PRO A 12 3.04 16.82 -7.86
C PRO A 12 2.95 15.54 -8.72
N VAL A 13 2.06 14.61 -8.39
CA VAL A 13 1.70 13.52 -9.32
C VAL A 13 0.78 14.09 -10.38
N GLU A 14 1.32 14.26 -11.60
CA GLU A 14 0.56 14.67 -12.77
C GLU A 14 -0.16 13.42 -13.30
N VAL A 15 -1.36 13.19 -12.76
CA VAL A 15 -2.23 12.09 -13.18
C VAL A 15 -2.73 12.38 -14.59
N HIS A 16 -2.08 11.81 -15.61
CA HIS A 16 -2.58 11.83 -16.98
C HIS A 16 -3.71 10.80 -17.11
N TYR A 17 -4.94 11.27 -17.18
CA TYR A 17 -6.08 10.43 -17.54
C TYR A 17 -6.06 10.19 -19.06
N GLU A 18 -5.93 8.94 -19.50
CA GLU A 18 -6.55 8.56 -20.77
C GLU A 18 -8.06 8.46 -20.52
N PHE A 19 -8.73 9.59 -20.72
CA PHE A 19 -10.18 9.72 -20.57
C PHE A 19 -10.83 9.55 -21.93
N ASP A 20 -11.68 8.53 -22.09
CA ASP A 20 -12.68 8.54 -23.14
C ASP A 20 -13.90 9.33 -22.63
N PRO A 21 -14.15 10.56 -23.13
CA PRO A 21 -15.26 11.39 -22.67
C PRO A 21 -16.64 10.83 -22.97
N SER A 22 -16.75 9.73 -23.74
CA SER A 22 -18.01 9.06 -24.02
C SER A 22 -18.46 8.08 -22.93
N THR A 23 -17.59 7.74 -21.97
CA THR A 23 -17.87 6.72 -20.94
C THR A 23 -17.87 7.31 -19.52
N SER A 24 -19.05 7.77 -19.09
CA SER A 24 -19.50 7.91 -17.69
C SER A 24 -18.67 8.78 -16.72
N GLN A 25 -19.36 9.57 -15.88
CA GLN A 25 -18.73 10.27 -14.75
C GLN A 25 -17.91 9.30 -13.88
N PRO A 26 -16.79 9.74 -13.27
CA PRO A 26 -16.00 8.89 -12.40
C PRO A 26 -16.87 8.29 -11.30
N GLY A 27 -17.00 6.96 -11.33
CA GLY A 27 -17.65 6.21 -10.26
C GLY A 27 -16.79 6.30 -9.01
N SER A 28 -17.41 6.18 -7.83
CA SER A 28 -16.69 6.12 -6.55
C SER A 28 -15.68 4.96 -6.44
N ASP A 29 -15.67 4.06 -7.42
CA ASP A 29 -15.05 2.74 -7.36
C ASP A 29 -13.85 2.61 -8.31
N ASP A 30 -13.38 3.70 -8.91
CA ASP A 30 -12.22 3.64 -9.80
C ASP A 30 -10.92 3.33 -9.05
N VAL A 31 -10.03 2.58 -9.70
CA VAL A 31 -8.66 2.32 -9.24
C VAL A 31 -7.68 3.00 -10.18
N LEU A 32 -6.59 3.52 -9.63
CA LEU A 32 -5.46 4.01 -10.40
C LEU A 32 -4.35 2.97 -10.35
N VAL A 33 -3.77 2.67 -11.52
CA VAL A 33 -2.69 1.69 -11.65
C VAL A 33 -1.49 2.36 -12.27
N ALA A 34 -0.33 2.15 -11.67
CA ALA A 34 0.95 2.56 -12.22
C ALA A 34 1.85 1.34 -12.43
N PRO A 35 2.60 1.27 -13.54
CA PRO A 35 3.74 0.36 -13.62
C PRO A 35 4.76 0.72 -12.53
N SER A 36 5.42 -0.30 -11.98
CA SER A 36 6.54 -0.16 -11.06
C SER A 36 7.70 -1.05 -11.54
N ARG A 37 8.92 -0.75 -11.11
CA ARG A 37 10.03 -1.68 -11.29
C ARG A 37 9.67 -3.01 -10.61
N GLY A 38 9.56 -4.09 -11.39
CA GLY A 38 9.24 -5.42 -10.88
C GLY A 38 7.76 -5.69 -10.58
N GLY A 39 6.82 -4.84 -11.03
CA GLY A 39 5.39 -5.10 -10.84
C GLY A 39 4.50 -3.89 -11.11
N TRP A 40 3.42 -3.77 -10.36
CA TRP A 40 2.41 -2.72 -10.51
C TRP A 40 1.99 -2.19 -9.13
N VAL A 41 1.65 -0.91 -9.05
CA VAL A 41 1.06 -0.29 -7.85
C VAL A 41 -0.39 0.06 -8.14
N TYR A 42 -1.27 -0.35 -7.23
CA TYR A 42 -2.71 -0.08 -7.28
C TYR A 42 -3.08 0.91 -6.18
N LEU A 43 -3.66 2.04 -6.56
CA LEU A 43 -4.12 3.10 -5.65
C LEU A 43 -5.64 3.20 -5.71
N ARG A 44 -6.28 3.08 -4.55
CA ARG A 44 -7.74 3.12 -4.43
C ARG A 44 -8.17 3.90 -3.18
N PRO A 45 -9.24 4.71 -3.25
CA PRO A 45 -9.92 5.22 -2.07
C PRO A 45 -10.52 4.09 -1.21
N HIS A 46 -10.30 4.12 0.11
CA HIS A 46 -10.61 3.06 1.07
C HIS A 46 -12.11 2.67 1.22
N TYR A 47 -13.06 3.44 0.67
CA TYR A 47 -14.46 3.40 1.12
C TYR A 47 -15.33 2.23 0.64
N VAL A 48 -14.81 1.27 -0.13
CA VAL A 48 -15.68 0.35 -0.89
C VAL A 48 -15.37 -1.13 -0.65
N VAL A 49 -14.11 -1.51 -0.42
CA VAL A 49 -13.72 -2.91 -0.13
C VAL A 49 -12.47 -2.91 0.76
N PRO A 50 -12.40 -3.78 1.79
CA PRO A 50 -11.16 -4.02 2.53
C PRO A 50 -9.98 -4.33 1.59
N PRO A 51 -8.79 -3.75 1.84
CA PRO A 51 -7.64 -3.86 0.93
C PRO A 51 -7.14 -5.30 0.74
N ASP A 52 -7.32 -6.16 1.74
CA ASP A 52 -6.99 -7.59 1.72
C ASP A 52 -7.85 -8.37 0.71
N ALA A 53 -9.17 -8.10 0.64
CA ALA A 53 -10.06 -8.82 -0.27
C ALA A 53 -9.72 -8.59 -1.75
N LEU A 54 -9.37 -7.34 -2.12
CA LEU A 54 -8.92 -7.04 -3.49
C LEU A 54 -7.56 -7.70 -3.79
N ALA A 55 -6.62 -7.67 -2.83
CA ALA A 55 -5.33 -8.33 -2.99
C ALA A 55 -5.49 -9.84 -3.19
N VAL A 56 -6.40 -10.48 -2.45
CA VAL A 56 -6.75 -11.89 -2.63
C VAL A 56 -7.28 -12.15 -4.03
N GLU A 57 -8.28 -11.41 -4.49
CA GLU A 57 -8.84 -11.60 -5.82
C GLU A 57 -7.80 -11.41 -6.93
N MET A 58 -7.00 -10.35 -6.85
CA MET A 58 -5.99 -10.01 -7.85
C MET A 58 -4.88 -11.07 -7.92
N THR A 59 -4.37 -11.51 -6.77
CA THR A 59 -3.31 -12.52 -6.72
C THR A 59 -3.79 -13.88 -7.20
N GLN A 60 -5.05 -14.28 -6.93
CA GLN A 60 -5.65 -15.50 -7.49
C GLN A 60 -5.71 -15.47 -9.01
N ARG A 61 -6.12 -14.34 -9.59
CA ARG A 61 -6.30 -14.21 -11.04
C ARG A 61 -4.97 -14.09 -11.79
N LEU A 62 -4.03 -13.33 -11.23
CA LEU A 62 -2.76 -13.02 -11.89
C LEU A 62 -1.65 -14.02 -11.56
N GLY A 63 -1.82 -14.85 -10.52
CA GLY A 63 -0.79 -15.77 -10.09
C GLY A 63 0.45 -15.09 -9.50
N THR A 64 0.28 -13.87 -8.96
CA THR A 64 1.34 -12.99 -8.44
C THR A 64 1.25 -12.81 -6.93
N LEU A 65 2.32 -12.25 -6.35
CA LEU A 65 2.36 -11.69 -5.00
C LEU A 65 1.78 -10.26 -5.00
N ALA A 66 1.11 -9.87 -3.92
CA ALA A 66 0.67 -8.50 -3.68
C ALA A 66 1.01 -8.04 -2.25
N SER A 67 1.50 -6.80 -2.13
CA SER A 67 1.60 -6.05 -0.88
C SER A 67 0.48 -5.03 -0.86
N ALA A 68 -0.51 -5.23 0.02
CA ALA A 68 -1.65 -4.33 0.18
C ALA A 68 -1.47 -3.49 1.44
N ILE A 69 -1.59 -2.18 1.28
CA ILE A 69 -1.40 -1.21 2.37
C ILE A 69 -2.71 -0.45 2.59
N MET A 70 -3.07 -0.27 3.85
CA MET A 70 -4.06 0.72 4.28
C MET A 70 -3.35 1.83 5.04
N ILE A 71 -3.75 3.08 4.85
CA ILE A 71 -3.33 4.20 5.70
C ILE A 71 -4.57 4.88 6.27
N TYR A 72 -4.54 5.17 7.57
CA TYR A 72 -5.60 5.87 8.29
C TYR A 72 -5.02 7.08 9.04
N GLU A 73 -5.60 8.26 8.78
CA GLU A 73 -5.20 9.56 9.37
C GLU A 73 -3.69 9.83 9.32
N ASP A 74 -3.02 9.38 8.26
CA ASP A 74 -1.58 9.53 8.02
C ASP A 74 -0.66 8.98 9.13
N VAL A 75 -1.18 8.17 10.07
CA VAL A 75 -0.42 7.68 11.22
C VAL A 75 -0.51 6.17 11.44
N LEU A 76 -1.69 5.60 11.21
CA LEU A 76 -1.87 4.15 11.23
C LEU A 76 -1.69 3.64 9.82
N TRP A 77 -0.91 2.59 9.67
CA TRP A 77 -0.85 1.82 8.44
C TRP A 77 -0.90 0.33 8.73
N THR A 78 -1.50 -0.39 7.80
CA THR A 78 -1.46 -1.85 7.77
C THR A 78 -0.76 -2.35 6.52
N HIS A 79 -0.22 -3.55 6.61
CA HIS A 79 0.34 -4.30 5.49
C HIS A 79 -0.25 -5.69 5.47
N HIS A 80 -0.64 -6.15 4.29
CA HIS A 80 -1.00 -7.54 4.01
C HIS A 80 -0.14 -8.03 2.85
N LEU A 81 0.51 -9.17 3.04
CA LEU A 81 1.18 -9.87 1.96
C LEU A 81 0.31 -11.05 1.53
N VAL A 82 -0.02 -11.11 0.24
CA VAL A 82 -0.90 -12.15 -0.31
C VAL A 82 -0.25 -12.79 -1.53
N ASP A 83 -0.24 -14.11 -1.61
CA ASP A 83 0.21 -14.88 -2.77
C ASP A 83 -0.88 -15.85 -3.22
N ARG A 84 -1.30 -15.76 -4.49
CA ARG A 84 -2.35 -16.62 -5.08
C ARG A 84 -3.61 -16.77 -4.20
N GLY A 85 -4.03 -15.68 -3.58
CA GLY A 85 -5.20 -15.63 -2.69
C GLY A 85 -4.99 -16.14 -1.28
N THR A 86 -3.78 -16.54 -0.92
CA THR A 86 -3.43 -16.92 0.45
C THR A 86 -2.69 -15.76 1.10
N GLU A 87 -3.20 -15.29 2.23
CA GLU A 87 -2.47 -14.32 3.03
C GLU A 87 -1.27 -15.01 3.69
N LEU A 88 -0.09 -14.44 3.47
CA LEU A 88 1.18 -14.93 3.99
C LEU A 88 1.59 -14.18 5.26
N ASP A 89 1.24 -12.90 5.34
CA ASP A 89 1.65 -11.99 6.41
C ASP A 89 0.63 -10.86 6.58
N ARG A 90 0.49 -10.37 7.82
CA ARG A 90 -0.21 -9.12 8.12
C ARG A 90 0.49 -8.35 9.24
N HIS A 91 0.52 -7.03 9.12
CA HIS A 91 1.15 -6.14 10.10
C HIS A 91 0.33 -4.87 10.30
N VAL A 92 0.33 -4.35 11.53
CA VAL A 92 -0.14 -3.00 11.85
C VAL A 92 0.91 -2.28 12.70
N ASN A 93 1.19 -1.02 12.37
CA ASN A 93 2.20 -0.27 13.13
C ASN A 93 1.70 0.20 14.50
N LEU A 94 0.39 0.44 14.67
CA LEU A 94 -0.23 0.96 15.89
C LEU A 94 -1.38 0.03 16.37
N PRO A 95 -1.09 -1.16 16.94
CA PRO A 95 -2.13 -2.12 17.32
C PRO A 95 -3.12 -1.61 18.38
N GLY A 96 -2.76 -0.56 19.12
CA GLY A 96 -3.64 0.06 20.12
C GLY A 96 -4.47 1.24 19.62
N TYR A 97 -4.46 1.56 18.31
CA TYR A 97 -5.05 2.81 17.80
C TYR A 97 -6.56 2.91 18.02
N PHE A 98 -7.30 1.86 17.68
CA PHE A 98 -8.76 1.80 17.82
C PHE A 98 -9.23 1.25 19.18
N GLY A 99 -8.29 0.96 20.09
CA GLY A 99 -8.55 0.35 21.38
C GLY A 99 -8.30 -1.17 21.40
N PRO A 100 -8.60 -1.83 22.52
CA PRO A 100 -8.30 -3.25 22.70
C PRO A 100 -9.19 -4.14 21.82
N GLY A 101 -8.60 -5.16 21.21
CA GLY A 101 -9.31 -6.22 20.48
C GLY A 101 -9.47 -6.00 18.97
N GLU A 102 -9.13 -4.81 18.45
CA GLU A 102 -9.16 -4.55 17.00
C GLU A 102 -8.06 -5.33 16.27
N TYR A 103 -6.84 -5.29 16.81
CA TYR A 103 -5.67 -5.98 16.28
C TYR A 103 -5.18 -6.99 17.32
N ASP A 104 -5.27 -8.27 17.00
CA ASP A 104 -4.74 -9.36 17.82
C ASP A 104 -3.26 -9.66 17.50
N ASP A 105 -2.72 -10.71 18.12
CA ASP A 105 -1.31 -11.10 17.94
C ASP A 105 -0.95 -11.52 16.51
N SER A 106 -1.93 -11.75 15.62
CA SER A 106 -1.66 -12.04 14.21
C SER A 106 -1.16 -10.81 13.44
N TRP A 107 -1.35 -9.60 13.96
CA TRP A 107 -0.95 -8.33 13.33
C TRP A 107 0.47 -7.85 13.69
N ILE A 108 1.28 -8.72 14.27
CA ILE A 108 2.69 -8.42 14.57
C ILE A 108 3.52 -8.36 13.29
N GLY A 109 3.19 -9.23 12.32
CA GLY A 109 3.92 -9.43 11.09
C GLY A 109 5.22 -10.25 11.24
N ASP A 110 5.61 -10.92 10.17
CA ASP A 110 6.79 -11.77 10.06
C ASP A 110 7.71 -11.27 8.93
N PRO A 111 8.77 -10.50 9.26
CA PRO A 111 9.69 -9.99 8.26
C PRO A 111 10.50 -11.08 7.55
N ASP A 112 10.64 -12.28 8.12
CA ASP A 112 11.33 -13.40 7.47
C ASP A 112 10.47 -14.02 6.36
N VAL A 113 9.15 -14.09 6.57
CA VAL A 113 8.19 -14.48 5.52
C VAL A 113 8.18 -13.45 4.41
N VAL A 114 8.05 -12.17 4.75
CA VAL A 114 7.97 -11.11 3.74
C VAL A 114 9.24 -11.03 2.92
N ALA A 115 10.42 -11.01 3.56
CA ALA A 115 11.71 -10.90 2.88
C ALA A 115 11.94 -12.03 1.89
N ARG A 116 11.59 -13.26 2.28
CA ARG A 116 11.70 -14.45 1.43
C ARG A 116 10.78 -14.39 0.23
N SER A 117 9.54 -13.94 0.42
CA SER A 117 8.53 -13.84 -0.63
C SER A 117 8.87 -12.80 -1.69
N VAL A 118 9.44 -11.65 -1.29
CA VAL A 118 9.85 -10.60 -2.23
C VAL A 118 11.30 -10.73 -2.72
N GLY A 119 12.07 -11.66 -2.16
CA GLY A 119 13.46 -11.91 -2.55
C GLY A 119 14.46 -10.85 -2.10
N VAL A 120 14.26 -10.23 -0.94
CA VAL A 120 15.16 -9.20 -0.38
C VAL A 120 15.83 -9.66 0.92
N ASN A 121 16.87 -8.96 1.36
CA ASN A 121 17.49 -9.24 2.64
C ASN A 121 16.54 -8.82 3.78
N ARG A 122 16.29 -9.73 4.72
CA ARG A 122 15.50 -9.48 5.94
C ARG A 122 15.92 -8.19 6.66
N ALA A 123 17.22 -7.91 6.75
CA ALA A 123 17.72 -6.71 7.43
C ALA A 123 17.21 -5.39 6.82
N GLU A 124 16.87 -5.39 5.52
CA GLU A 124 16.34 -4.21 4.83
C GLU A 124 14.90 -3.89 5.28
N ILE A 125 14.09 -4.90 5.56
CA ILE A 125 12.66 -4.69 5.82
C ILE A 125 12.26 -4.91 7.28
N ALA A 126 12.98 -5.73 8.04
CA ALA A 126 12.63 -6.06 9.43
C ALA A 126 12.43 -4.82 10.33
N PRO A 127 13.20 -3.74 10.20
CA PRO A 127 12.98 -2.55 11.02
C PRO A 127 11.62 -1.86 10.82
N TYR A 128 10.92 -2.08 9.71
CA TYR A 128 9.58 -1.53 9.46
C TYR A 128 8.47 -2.27 10.20
N PHE A 129 8.69 -3.52 10.60
CA PHE A 129 7.71 -4.36 11.31
C PHE A 129 7.67 -4.11 12.83
N GLN A 130 8.15 -2.94 13.26
CA GLN A 130 8.13 -2.53 14.65
C GLN A 130 6.79 -1.89 15.00
N GLN A 131 6.06 -2.51 15.92
CA GLN A 131 4.86 -1.90 16.48
C GLN A 131 5.22 -0.76 17.44
N VAL A 132 4.56 0.38 17.27
CA VAL A 132 4.71 1.57 18.11
C VAL A 132 3.48 1.72 19.00
N SER A 133 3.68 2.03 20.28
CA SER A 133 2.54 2.32 21.16
C SER A 133 1.92 3.67 20.81
N VAL A 134 0.59 3.79 20.93
CA VAL A 134 -0.13 5.06 20.71
C VAL A 134 0.44 6.19 21.57
N ARG A 135 0.84 5.88 22.81
CA ARG A 135 1.50 6.84 23.71
C ARG A 135 2.80 7.37 23.11
N ARG A 136 3.63 6.50 22.52
CA ARG A 136 4.89 6.90 21.87
C ARG A 136 4.61 7.71 20.60
N ALA A 137 3.65 7.29 19.78
CA ALA A 137 3.24 8.00 18.57
C ALA A 137 2.75 9.44 18.85
N ARG A 138 2.03 9.65 19.97
CA ARG A 138 1.50 10.96 20.38
C ARG A 138 2.47 11.78 21.25
N SER A 139 3.64 11.24 21.58
CA SER A 139 4.60 11.92 22.46
C SER A 139 5.20 13.13 21.77
N ARG A 140 5.21 14.28 22.45
CA ARG A 140 5.96 15.48 22.01
C ARG A 140 7.39 15.55 22.56
N LEU A 141 7.74 14.63 23.47
CA LEU A 141 9.01 14.66 24.20
C LEU A 141 10.12 13.87 23.50
N LEU A 142 9.77 12.93 22.64
CA LEU A 142 10.71 12.08 21.93
C LEU A 142 10.33 12.06 20.45
N PRO A 143 11.29 12.16 19.53
CA PRO A 143 11.01 11.97 18.13
C PRO A 143 10.48 10.54 17.89
N PRO A 144 9.56 10.36 16.93
CA PRO A 144 9.10 9.04 16.57
C PRO A 144 10.24 8.20 15.99
N PRO A 145 10.25 6.88 16.22
CA PRO A 145 11.30 6.00 15.70
C PRO A 145 11.24 5.91 14.18
N LYS A 146 12.39 5.85 13.51
CA LYS A 146 12.51 5.48 12.09
C LYS A 146 12.89 4.01 11.97
N ALA A 147 12.54 3.38 10.84
CA ALA A 147 12.99 2.02 10.56
C ALA A 147 14.51 2.02 10.28
N HIS A 148 14.96 2.92 9.42
CA HIS A 148 16.39 3.18 9.16
C HIS A 148 16.75 4.65 9.37
N GLN A 149 18.05 4.93 9.53
CA GLN A 149 18.53 6.29 9.79
C GLN A 149 18.36 7.22 8.57
N ASP A 150 18.48 6.66 7.38
CA ASP A 150 18.38 7.35 6.09
C ASP A 150 16.94 7.54 5.60
N ASP A 151 15.96 6.87 6.23
CA ASP A 151 14.56 7.02 5.86
C ASP A 151 14.08 8.45 6.08
N THR A 152 13.26 8.97 5.17
CA THR A 152 12.66 10.31 5.32
C THR A 152 11.61 10.30 6.43
N HIS A 153 10.78 9.24 6.46
CA HIS A 153 9.60 9.11 7.32
C HIS A 153 9.85 8.24 8.55
N ALA A 154 9.10 8.50 9.62
CA ALA A 154 9.12 7.70 10.84
C ALA A 154 8.06 6.58 10.79
N LEU A 155 8.18 5.57 11.65
CA LEU A 155 7.26 4.41 11.69
C LEU A 155 5.78 4.77 11.95
N VAL A 156 5.53 5.96 12.49
CA VAL A 156 4.18 6.49 12.79
C VAL A 156 3.70 7.50 11.74
N ASP A 157 4.43 7.65 10.64
CA ASP A 157 4.03 8.43 9.48
C ASP A 157 3.60 7.44 8.40
N GLY A 158 2.37 7.58 7.89
CA GLY A 158 1.79 6.70 6.88
C GLY A 158 2.64 6.61 5.62
N TRP A 159 3.45 7.63 5.30
CA TRP A 159 4.36 7.62 4.15
C TRP A 159 5.56 6.70 4.29
N VAL A 160 5.83 6.17 5.50
CA VAL A 160 6.90 5.17 5.71
C VAL A 160 6.70 3.91 4.87
N VAL A 161 5.47 3.62 4.44
CA VAL A 161 5.17 2.49 3.56
C VAL A 161 5.84 2.61 2.19
N THR A 162 6.09 3.84 1.71
CA THR A 162 6.79 4.06 0.44
C THR A 162 8.27 3.70 0.55
N GLU A 163 8.88 3.89 1.72
CA GLU A 163 10.26 3.48 2.01
C GLU A 163 10.34 1.94 2.17
N LEU A 164 9.36 1.34 2.84
CA LEU A 164 9.23 -0.12 2.91
C LEU A 164 9.11 -0.72 1.49
N TRP A 165 8.19 -0.23 0.68
CA TRP A 165 8.02 -0.66 -0.72
C TRP A 165 9.29 -0.49 -1.53
N ARG A 166 9.98 0.65 -1.41
CA ARG A 166 11.28 0.88 -2.08
C ARG A 166 12.28 -0.22 -1.75
N ARG A 167 12.36 -0.64 -0.47
CA ARG A 167 13.24 -1.74 -0.04
C ARG A 167 12.75 -3.13 -0.47
N MET A 168 11.46 -3.30 -0.73
CA MET A 168 10.90 -4.49 -1.41
C MET A 168 11.15 -4.47 -2.93
N GLY A 169 11.70 -3.38 -3.48
CA GLY A 169 11.87 -3.19 -4.93
C GLY A 169 10.67 -2.56 -5.63
N ILE A 170 9.58 -2.28 -4.92
CA ILE A 170 8.37 -1.62 -5.42
C ILE A 170 8.60 -0.11 -5.38
N HIS A 171 8.39 0.56 -6.50
CA HIS A 171 8.56 2.01 -6.58
C HIS A 171 7.19 2.67 -6.48
N TRP A 172 7.07 3.60 -5.54
CA TRP A 172 5.91 4.47 -5.50
C TRP A 172 5.85 5.31 -6.79
N PRO A 173 4.66 5.49 -7.40
CA PRO A 173 4.54 6.27 -8.63
C PRO A 173 4.97 7.72 -8.40
N GLY A 174 5.94 8.17 -9.19
CA GLY A 174 6.47 9.51 -9.17
C GLY A 174 5.56 10.52 -9.88
N ALA A 175 6.03 11.77 -9.87
CA ALA A 175 5.34 12.91 -10.46
C ALA A 175 4.97 12.71 -11.94
N THR A 176 5.86 12.01 -12.66
CA THR A 176 5.87 11.86 -14.11
C THR A 176 5.33 10.52 -14.58
N ASP A 177 4.89 9.65 -13.67
CA ASP A 177 4.39 8.33 -14.04
C ASP A 177 2.95 8.41 -14.53
N THR A 178 2.66 7.71 -15.63
CA THR A 178 1.31 7.60 -16.16
C THR A 178 0.49 6.67 -15.26
N LEU A 179 -0.56 7.22 -14.65
CA LEU A 179 -1.55 6.43 -13.92
C LEU A 179 -2.72 6.09 -14.86
N VAL A 180 -2.97 4.80 -15.04
CA VAL A 180 -4.13 4.34 -15.81
C VAL A 180 -5.30 4.12 -14.87
N ARG A 181 -6.44 4.70 -15.22
CA ARG A 181 -7.70 4.52 -14.51
C ARG A 181 -8.34 3.22 -14.98
N VAL A 182 -8.66 2.35 -14.04
CA VAL A 182 -9.34 1.08 -14.30
C VAL A 182 -10.66 1.06 -13.53
N PRO A 183 -11.82 0.94 -14.21
CA PRO A 183 -13.12 0.81 -13.55
C PRO A 183 -13.18 -0.51 -12.79
N LEU A 184 -13.57 -0.55 -11.52
CA LEU A 184 -13.80 -1.84 -10.85
C LEU A 184 -15.11 -2.48 -11.34
N GLY A 185 -14.98 -3.66 -11.92
CA GLY A 185 -16.04 -4.47 -12.53
C GLY A 185 -15.41 -5.64 -13.30
N SER A 186 -16.20 -6.58 -13.83
CA SER A 186 -15.67 -7.73 -14.60
C SER A 186 -14.74 -7.29 -15.74
N GLU A 187 -15.05 -6.16 -16.38
CA GLU A 187 -14.25 -5.57 -17.45
C GLU A 187 -12.92 -5.00 -16.96
N GLY A 188 -12.88 -4.34 -15.80
CA GLY A 188 -11.64 -3.80 -15.23
C GLY A 188 -10.63 -4.87 -14.87
N THR A 189 -11.10 -5.97 -14.28
CA THR A 189 -10.22 -7.08 -13.95
C THR A 189 -9.71 -7.81 -15.19
N GLU A 190 -10.48 -7.84 -16.28
CA GLU A 190 -10.02 -8.33 -17.58
C GLU A 190 -8.95 -7.44 -18.20
N VAL A 191 -9.12 -6.12 -18.14
CA VAL A 191 -8.10 -5.13 -18.59
C VAL A 191 -6.80 -5.32 -17.80
N LEU A 192 -6.88 -5.47 -16.49
CA LEU A 192 -5.70 -5.74 -15.65
C LEU A 192 -5.04 -7.08 -15.97
N SER A 193 -5.85 -8.10 -16.21
CA SER A 193 -5.34 -9.42 -16.59
C SER A 193 -4.69 -9.42 -17.98
N ALA A 194 -5.21 -8.63 -18.92
CA ALA A 194 -4.59 -8.44 -20.23
C ALA A 194 -3.25 -7.72 -20.12
N TRP A 195 -3.19 -6.64 -19.33
CA TRP A 195 -1.96 -5.89 -19.05
C TRP A 195 -0.89 -6.72 -18.33
N ALA A 196 -1.27 -7.54 -17.35
CA ALA A 196 -0.32 -8.40 -16.63
C ALA A 196 0.29 -9.50 -17.52
N ARG A 197 -0.32 -9.80 -18.68
CA ARG A 197 0.16 -10.82 -19.63
C ARG A 197 0.97 -10.25 -20.80
N SER A 198 0.95 -8.94 -21.01
CA SER A 198 1.71 -8.24 -22.06
C SER A 198 3.10 -7.85 -21.57
#